data_AF-A0A1I7XJ30-F1
#
_entry.id   AF-A0A1I7XJ30-F1
#
_cell.length_a   1.000
_cell.length_b   1.000
_cell.length_c   1.000
_cell.angle_alpha   90.00
_cell.angle_beta   90.00
_cell.angle_gamma   90.00
#
_symmetry.space_group_name_H-M   'P 1'
#
loop_
_entity.id
_entity.type
_entity.pdbx_description
1 polymer ?
#
loop_
_entity_poly.entity_id
_entity_poly.type
_entity_poly.pdbx_seq_one_letter_code
_entity_poly.pdbx_strand_id
1 'polypeptide(L)'
;MEMSSKMIQHKRDQIKVPSTTAYTVKRSADVVKRSRKPIMNFLCHQEEYGTKKSSGRPSKLNDREKREILRTATNNTINIVGIRRTGGIDASKSMMLRMLDKYPKYCPIPDEEVSTTDTRT
;
A
#
# COMPACT_ATOMS: atom_id res chain seq x y z
N MET A 1 0.05 -22.43 -18.44
CA MET A 1 0.30 -21.10 -19.05
C MET A 1 0.09 -20.04 -17.98
N GLU A 2 1.13 -19.31 -17.60
CA GLU A 2 1.07 -18.26 -16.58
C GLU A 2 0.38 -17.00 -17.16
N MET A 3 -0.80 -16.67 -16.63
CA MET A 3 -1.67 -15.61 -17.14
C MET A 3 -1.47 -14.30 -16.37
N SER A 4 -0.53 -13.45 -16.82
CA SER A 4 -0.44 -12.01 -16.45
C SER A 4 0.69 -11.55 -15.51
N SER A 5 1.91 -12.02 -15.73
CA SER A 5 3.10 -11.27 -15.27
C SER A 5 3.39 -10.11 -16.22
N LYS A 6 3.47 -8.87 -15.69
CA LYS A 6 3.84 -7.64 -16.41
C LYS A 6 5.04 -7.91 -17.31
N MET A 7 5.04 -7.36 -18.52
CA MET A 7 6.13 -7.57 -19.47
C MET A 7 7.43 -6.99 -18.90
N ILE A 8 8.45 -7.84 -18.73
CA ILE A 8 9.78 -7.50 -18.21
C ILE A 8 10.52 -6.58 -19.20
N GLN A 9 11.38 -5.68 -18.72
CA GLN A 9 12.08 -4.67 -19.53
C GLN A 9 12.82 -5.26 -20.73
N HIS A 10 13.61 -6.32 -20.53
CA HIS A 10 14.31 -7.02 -21.63
C HIS A 10 13.37 -7.47 -22.76
N LYS A 11 12.15 -7.93 -22.43
CA LYS A 11 11.14 -8.30 -23.43
C LYS A 11 10.54 -7.08 -24.15
N ARG A 12 10.47 -5.93 -23.48
CA ARG A 12 10.04 -4.66 -24.09
C ARG A 12 11.08 -4.17 -25.09
N ASP A 13 12.35 -4.25 -24.74
CA ASP A 13 13.45 -3.82 -25.60
C ASP A 13 13.51 -4.67 -26.88
N GLN A 14 13.30 -5.99 -26.75
CA GLN A 14 13.15 -6.91 -27.90
C GLN A 14 11.93 -6.62 -28.79
N ILE A 15 10.89 -5.98 -28.28
CA ILE A 15 9.70 -5.58 -29.07
C ILE A 15 9.93 -4.23 -29.74
N LYS A 16 10.68 -3.33 -29.10
CA LYS A 16 10.98 -2.00 -29.62
C LYS A 16 11.76 -2.09 -30.95
N VAL A 17 12.76 -2.96 -31.02
CA VAL A 17 13.58 -3.18 -32.22
C VAL A 17 12.72 -3.54 -33.47
N PRO A 18 11.89 -4.59 -33.46
CA PRO A 18 11.05 -4.96 -34.61
C PRO A 18 9.90 -3.98 -34.87
N SER A 19 9.39 -3.26 -33.85
CA SER A 19 8.32 -2.26 -34.05
C SER A 19 8.74 -1.11 -34.99
N THR A 20 10.04 -0.80 -35.04
CA THR A 20 10.62 0.17 -35.98
C THR A 20 10.73 -0.38 -37.41
N THR A 21 10.67 -1.70 -37.59
CA THR A 21 10.84 -2.40 -38.88
C THR A 21 9.54 -3.10 -39.32
N ALA A 22 8.38 -2.42 -39.28
CA ALA A 22 7.10 -2.93 -39.82
C ALA A 22 6.70 -4.39 -39.43
N TYR A 23 7.20 -4.92 -38.30
CA TYR A 23 6.90 -6.29 -37.89
C TYR A 23 5.45 -6.38 -37.38
N THR A 24 4.76 -7.46 -37.76
CA THR A 24 3.42 -7.73 -37.25
C THR A 24 3.46 -8.19 -35.80
N VAL A 25 2.43 -7.84 -35.01
CA VAL A 25 2.25 -8.25 -33.60
C VAL A 25 2.38 -9.78 -33.41
N LYS A 26 2.01 -10.57 -34.43
CA LYS A 26 2.15 -12.02 -34.43
C LYS A 26 3.63 -12.43 -34.35
N ARG A 27 4.49 -11.88 -35.21
CA ARG A 27 5.93 -12.21 -35.20
C ARG A 27 6.60 -11.77 -33.90
N SER A 28 6.24 -10.61 -33.34
CA SER A 28 6.75 -10.16 -32.05
C SER A 28 6.34 -11.08 -30.89
N ALA A 29 5.12 -11.62 -30.93
CA ALA A 29 4.66 -12.63 -29.97
C ALA A 29 5.48 -13.93 -30.04
N ASP A 30 5.78 -14.38 -31.26
CA ASP A 30 6.56 -15.59 -31.50
C ASP A 30 8.02 -15.45 -31.07
N VAL A 31 8.62 -14.26 -31.22
CA VAL A 31 9.97 -13.93 -30.74
C VAL A 31 10.03 -13.87 -29.22
N VAL A 32 9.11 -13.12 -28.61
CA VAL A 32 9.11 -12.82 -27.16
C VAL A 32 8.54 -13.99 -26.34
N LYS A 33 7.98 -15.00 -27.02
CA LYS A 33 7.27 -16.15 -26.44
C LYS A 33 6.20 -15.68 -25.45
N ARG A 34 5.37 -14.72 -25.87
CA ARG A 34 4.29 -14.13 -25.06
C ARG A 34 3.04 -13.93 -25.89
N SER A 35 1.89 -13.84 -25.23
CA SER A 35 0.62 -13.61 -25.90
C SER A 35 0.60 -12.23 -26.59
N ARG A 36 -0.24 -12.11 -27.63
CA ARG A 36 -0.34 -10.89 -28.45
C ARG A 36 -0.94 -9.70 -27.68
N LYS A 37 -1.74 -9.96 -26.64
CA LYS A 37 -2.47 -8.94 -25.87
C LYS A 37 -1.56 -7.96 -25.09
N PRO A 38 -0.60 -8.41 -24.26
CA PRO A 38 0.35 -7.50 -23.61
C PRO A 38 1.28 -6.77 -24.59
N ILE A 39 1.57 -7.37 -25.75
CA ILE A 39 2.37 -6.75 -26.81
C ILE A 39 1.59 -5.63 -27.48
N MET A 40 0.34 -5.88 -27.85
CA MET A 40 -0.56 -4.84 -28.38
C MET A 40 -0.73 -3.69 -27.38
N ASN A 41 -1.00 -4.01 -26.11
CA ASN A 41 -1.16 -2.99 -25.06
C ASN A 41 0.12 -2.15 -24.85
N PHE A 42 1.30 -2.75 -25.01
CA PHE A 42 2.57 -2.04 -24.94
C PHE A 42 2.79 -1.14 -26.16
N LEU A 43 2.52 -1.63 -27.37
CA LEU A 43 2.69 -0.87 -28.60
C LEU A 43 1.72 0.32 -28.71
N CYS A 44 0.46 0.16 -28.27
CA CYS A 44 -0.53 1.23 -28.27
C CYS A 44 -0.25 2.33 -27.23
N HIS A 45 0.46 2.00 -26.13
CA HIS A 45 0.61 2.89 -24.97
C HIS A 45 2.03 2.86 -24.40
N GLN A 46 3.06 3.05 -25.22
CA GLN A 46 4.47 2.88 -24.79
C GLN A 46 4.85 3.77 -23.59
N GLU A 47 4.41 5.02 -23.58
CA GLU A 47 4.70 5.99 -22.50
C GLU A 47 3.94 5.70 -21.21
N GLU A 48 2.71 5.19 -21.32
CA GLU A 48 1.82 4.91 -20.18
C GLU A 48 1.99 3.48 -19.64
N TYR A 49 2.65 2.58 -20.40
CA TYR A 49 2.73 1.18 -20.07
C TYR A 49 3.57 0.96 -18.81
N GLY A 50 2.89 0.51 -17.74
CA GLY A 50 3.54 0.21 -16.47
C GLY A 50 3.77 1.43 -15.57
N THR A 51 3.38 2.64 -15.99
CA THR A 51 3.41 3.84 -15.14
C THR A 51 2.18 3.94 -14.23
N LYS A 52 1.07 3.29 -14.62
CA LYS A 52 -0.16 3.22 -13.81
C LYS A 52 0.11 2.58 -12.44
N LYS A 53 0.01 3.39 -11.40
CA LYS A 53 -0.01 2.95 -10.01
C LYS A 53 -1.45 2.60 -9.63
N SER A 54 -1.65 1.45 -8.99
CA SER A 54 -2.92 1.17 -8.30
C SER A 54 -3.01 2.07 -7.07
N SER A 55 -4.20 2.56 -6.75
CA SER A 55 -4.49 3.31 -5.52
C SER A 55 -4.21 2.54 -4.23
N GLY A 56 -3.92 1.23 -4.32
CA GLY A 56 -3.68 0.37 -3.18
C GLY A 56 -4.97 0.02 -2.45
N ARG A 57 -4.84 -0.68 -1.32
CA ARG A 57 -5.99 -1.06 -0.49
C ARG A 57 -6.42 0.14 0.36
N PRO A 58 -7.71 0.51 0.41
CA PRO A 58 -8.18 1.57 1.28
C PRO A 58 -8.00 1.20 2.76
N SER A 59 -7.78 2.21 3.60
CA SER A 59 -7.71 2.05 5.06
C SER A 59 -9.06 1.60 5.61
N LYS A 60 -9.04 0.70 6.60
CA LYS A 60 -10.26 0.31 7.32
C LYS A 60 -10.79 1.44 8.21
N LEU A 61 -9.90 2.30 8.73
CA LEU A 61 -10.26 3.48 9.52
C LEU A 61 -10.70 4.62 8.60
N ASN A 62 -11.83 5.24 8.93
CA ASN A 62 -12.30 6.48 8.32
C ASN A 62 -11.58 7.70 8.91
N ASP A 63 -11.67 8.86 8.26
CA ASP A 63 -10.90 10.04 8.69
C ASP A 63 -11.33 10.63 10.04
N ARG A 64 -12.58 10.39 10.46
CA ARG A 64 -13.06 10.76 11.80
C ARG A 64 -12.44 9.89 12.88
N GLU A 65 -12.43 8.57 12.69
CA GLU A 65 -11.81 7.62 13.61
C GLU A 65 -10.31 7.89 13.75
N LYS A 66 -9.62 8.18 12.65
CA LYS A 66 -8.21 8.58 12.68
C LYS A 66 -7.98 9.82 13.53
N ARG A 67 -8.85 10.82 13.40
CA ARG A 67 -8.78 12.06 14.16
C ARG A 67 -9.01 11.81 15.64
N GLU A 68 -10.00 11.00 15.99
CA GLU A 68 -10.27 10.65 17.40
C GLU A 68 -9.11 9.86 18.01
N ILE A 69 -8.54 8.88 17.30
CA ILE A 69 -7.35 8.15 17.76
C ILE A 69 -6.21 9.13 18.08
N LEU A 70 -5.92 10.07 17.17
CA LEU A 70 -4.86 11.05 17.36
C LEU A 70 -5.16 12.00 18.53
N ARG A 71 -6.39 12.50 18.65
CA ARG A 71 -6.80 13.37 19.77
C ARG A 71 -6.67 12.66 21.11
N THR A 72 -7.18 11.43 21.21
CA THR A 72 -7.13 10.66 22.45
C THR A 72 -5.69 10.29 22.83
N ALA A 73 -4.85 9.91 21.85
CA ALA A 73 -3.43 9.61 22.07
C ALA A 73 -2.63 10.84 22.48
N THR A 74 -2.94 12.02 21.93
CA THR A 74 -2.22 13.27 22.24
C THR A 74 -2.55 13.80 23.63
N ASN A 75 -3.81 13.67 24.04
CA ASN A 75 -4.30 14.32 25.25
C ASN A 75 -4.19 13.44 26.50
N ASN A 76 -3.83 12.16 26.37
CA ASN A 76 -3.78 11.25 27.50
C ASN A 76 -2.57 10.31 27.43
N THR A 77 -2.02 9.94 28.58
CA THR A 77 -0.94 8.93 28.74
C THR A 77 -1.47 7.49 28.71
N ILE A 78 -2.61 7.26 28.06
CA ILE A 78 -3.29 5.96 28.09
C ILE A 78 -2.73 5.06 26.98
N ASN A 79 -2.53 3.77 27.30
CA ASN A 79 -2.10 2.78 26.32
C ASN A 79 -3.10 2.60 25.16
N ILE A 80 -2.67 1.89 24.13
CA ILE A 80 -3.44 1.66 22.90
C ILE A 80 -4.77 0.95 23.16
N VAL A 81 -4.85 0.09 24.19
CA VAL A 81 -6.10 -0.60 24.56
C VAL A 81 -7.10 0.41 25.15
N GLY A 82 -6.63 1.33 25.99
CA GLY A 82 -7.48 2.38 26.53
C GLY A 82 -7.96 3.36 25.45
N ILE A 83 -7.10 3.72 24.48
CA ILE A 83 -7.51 4.55 23.32
C ILE A 83 -8.69 3.92 22.56
N ARG A 84 -8.68 2.59 22.35
CA ARG A 84 -9.82 1.89 21.71
C ARG A 84 -11.10 2.01 22.51
N ARG A 85 -10.99 1.80 23.83
CA ARG A 85 -12.12 1.83 24.76
C ARG A 85 -12.74 3.22 24.80
N THR A 86 -11.91 4.26 24.92
CA THR A 86 -12.36 5.66 24.97
C THR A 86 -12.91 6.14 23.63
N GLY A 87 -12.29 5.77 22.51
CA GLY A 87 -12.72 6.18 21.18
C GLY A 87 -13.88 5.37 20.61
N GLY A 88 -14.27 4.26 21.24
CA GLY A 88 -15.30 3.35 20.72
C GLY A 88 -14.94 2.74 19.36
N ILE A 89 -13.65 2.51 19.09
CA ILE A 89 -13.16 2.13 17.76
C ILE A 89 -12.91 0.63 17.68
N ASP A 90 -13.60 -0.03 16.76
CA ASP A 90 -13.37 -1.43 16.42
C ASP A 90 -12.16 -1.57 15.46
N ALA A 91 -10.96 -1.42 16.04
CA ALA A 91 -9.69 -1.52 15.33
C ALA A 91 -8.69 -2.43 16.05
N SER A 92 -7.88 -3.18 15.30
CA SER A 92 -6.81 -3.99 15.90
C SER A 92 -5.68 -3.11 16.47
N LYS A 93 -4.96 -3.62 17.50
CA LYS A 93 -3.76 -2.96 18.07
C LYS A 93 -2.74 -2.62 16.99
N SER A 94 -2.47 -3.58 16.08
CA SER A 94 -1.53 -3.42 14.97
C SER A 94 -1.97 -2.36 13.95
N MET A 95 -3.26 -2.19 13.70
CA MET A 95 -3.77 -1.15 12.81
C MET A 95 -3.57 0.24 13.39
N MET A 96 -3.82 0.43 14.68
CA MET A 96 -3.60 1.72 15.32
C MET A 96 -2.11 2.05 15.43
N LEU A 97 -1.25 1.08 15.72
CA LEU A 97 0.20 1.27 15.68
C LEU A 97 0.67 1.76 14.31
N ARG A 98 0.26 1.08 13.22
CA ARG A 98 0.58 1.50 11.85
C ARG A 98 0.03 2.88 11.49
N MET A 99 -1.02 3.34 12.16
CA MET A 99 -1.53 4.69 11.99
C MET A 99 -0.73 5.71 12.77
N LEU A 100 -0.43 5.45 14.05
CA LEU A 100 0.36 6.35 14.89
C LEU A 100 1.80 6.49 14.38
N ASP A 101 2.38 5.43 13.82
CA ASP A 101 3.70 5.43 13.20
C ASP A 101 3.80 6.42 12.02
N LYS A 102 2.70 6.68 11.31
CA LYS A 102 2.65 7.73 10.27
C LYS A 102 2.71 9.15 10.83
N TYR A 103 2.46 9.31 12.12
CA TYR A 103 2.40 10.60 12.80
C TYR A 103 3.30 10.57 14.06
N PRO A 104 4.64 10.55 13.89
CA PRO A 104 5.62 10.32 14.96
C PRO A 104 5.67 11.43 16.02
N LYS A 105 4.92 12.52 15.85
CA LYS A 105 4.80 13.61 16.82
C LYS A 105 3.96 13.23 18.05
N TYR A 106 3.29 12.08 18.03
CA TYR A 106 2.24 11.71 18.98
C TYR A 106 2.46 10.32 19.61
N CYS A 107 3.71 9.88 19.76
CA CYS A 107 4.03 8.56 20.30
C CYS A 107 3.42 8.34 21.69
N PRO A 108 2.55 7.33 21.89
CA PRO A 108 2.15 6.92 23.22
C PRO A 108 3.34 6.29 23.96
N ILE A 109 3.43 6.58 25.26
CA ILE A 109 4.48 6.07 26.15
C ILE A 109 4.48 4.52 26.09
N PRO A 110 5.65 3.87 25.89
CA PRO A 110 5.74 2.41 25.90
C PRO A 110 5.28 1.84 27.25
N ASP A 111 4.64 0.67 27.21
CA ASP A 111 3.91 0.01 28.31
C ASP A 111 4.76 -0.36 29.57
N GLU A 112 5.94 0.22 29.79
CA GLU A 112 6.92 -0.15 30.83
C GLU A 112 6.99 0.78 32.07
N GLU A 113 6.21 1.87 32.15
CA GLU A 113 6.16 2.73 33.35
C GLU A 113 4.71 3.14 33.67
N VAL A 114 3.88 2.17 34.02
CA VAL A 114 2.72 2.41 34.90
C VAL A 114 3.07 1.78 36.23
N SER A 115 3.72 2.55 37.09
CA SER A 115 3.72 2.23 38.52
C SER A 115 2.31 2.47 39.03
N THR A 116 1.60 1.37 39.27
CA THR A 116 0.40 1.39 40.11
C THR A 116 0.84 1.75 41.52
N THR A 117 0.87 3.03 41.86
CA THR A 117 0.80 3.45 43.26
C THR A 117 -0.66 3.66 43.62
N ASP A 118 -1.29 2.56 44.02
CA ASP A 118 -2.42 2.54 44.92
C ASP A 118 -1.88 2.75 46.36
N THR A 119 -2.35 3.79 47.06
CA THR A 119 -2.44 3.81 48.53
C THR A 119 -3.30 4.99 49.00
N ARG A 120 -4.58 4.70 49.30
CA ARG A 120 -5.27 4.92 50.59
C ARG A 120 -4.76 6.13 51.43
N THR A 121 -5.58 7.08 51.89
CA THR A 121 -6.79 6.98 52.73
C THR A 121 -7.47 8.34 52.74
#